data_AF-A0A7X7AB81-F1
#
_entry.id   AF-A0A7X7AB81-F1
#
_cell.length_a   1.000
_cell.length_b   1.000
_cell.length_c   1.000
_cell.angle_alpha   90.00
_cell.angle_beta   90.00
_cell.angle_gamma   90.00
#
_symmetry.space_group_name_H-M   'P 1'
#
loop_
_entity.id
_entity.type
_entity.pdbx_description
1 polymer ?
#
loop_
_entity_poly.entity_id
_entity_poly.type
_entity_poly.pdbx_seq_one_letter_code
_entity_poly.pdbx_strand_id
1 'polypeptide(L)' 'MIGLLRFKKIKEDILYAQVEPDHNVIALIAPHFVARLKCENFIIHDTKRDMAVFYNKE' A
#
# COMPACT_ATOMS: atom_id res chain seq x y z
N MET A 1 1.53 3.49 -19.71
CA MET A 1 2.21 4.13 -18.57
C MET A 1 2.28 3.08 -17.46
N ILE A 2 3.47 2.79 -16.91
CA ILE A 2 3.61 1.82 -15.82
C ILE A 2 3.38 2.59 -14.52
N GLY A 3 2.35 2.24 -13.75
CA GLY A 3 2.11 2.86 -12.45
C GLY A 3 3.17 2.41 -11.44
N LEU A 4 3.87 3.36 -10.82
CA LEU A 4 4.85 3.08 -9.76
C LEU A 4 4.29 3.51 -8.41
N LEU A 5 4.20 2.56 -7.47
CA LEU A 5 3.83 2.84 -6.09
C LEU A 5 5.08 3.12 -5.25
N ARG A 6 5.10 4.25 -4.53
CA ARG A 6 6.21 4.64 -3.66
C ARG A 6 5.82 4.50 -2.20
N PHE A 7 6.68 3.81 -1.44
CA PHE A 7 6.55 3.71 0.01
C PHE A 7 7.50 4.68 0.70
N LYS A 8 7.02 5.29 1.79
CA LYS A 8 7.82 6.05 2.73
C LYS A 8 7.74 5.36 4.09
N LYS A 9 8.88 5.17 4.73
CA LYS A 9 8.92 4.67 6.11
C LYS A 9 8.42 5.76 7.06
N ILE A 10 7.44 5.43 7.88
CA ILE A 10 6.88 6.31 8.92
C ILE A 10 7.26 5.77 10.31
N LYS A 11 6.59 6.24 11.35
CA LYS A 11 6.79 5.76 12.73
C LYS A 11 6.53 4.25 12.82
N GLU A 12 7.13 3.61 13.82
CA GLU A 12 6.92 2.19 14.16
C GLU A 12 7.29 1.20 13.03
N ASP A 13 8.26 1.57 12.20
CA ASP A 13 8.75 0.73 11.09
C ASP A 13 7.68 0.36 10.04
N ILE A 14 6.59 1.13 9.95
CA ILE A 14 5.55 0.93 8.95
C ILE A 14 5.92 1.63 7.63
N LEU A 15 5.74 0.93 6.51
CA LEU A 15 5.84 1.50 5.17
C LEU A 15 4.49 2.06 4.73
N TYR A 16 4.42 3.36 4.47
CA TYR A 16 3.19 4.02 4.05
C TYR A 16 3.28 4.47 2.59
N ALA A 17 2.26 4.17 1.79
CA ALA A 17 2.13 4.61 0.42
C ALA A 17 0.77 5.29 0.19
N GLN A 18 0.79 6.46 -0.45
CA GLN A 18 -0.41 7.14 -0.95
C GLN A 18 -0.58 6.91 -2.44
N VAL A 19 -1.82 6.69 -2.86
CA VAL A 19 -2.23 6.59 -4.25
C VAL A 19 -3.55 7.31 -4.49
N GLU A 20 -3.73 7.75 -5.73
CA GLU A 20 -4.97 8.32 -6.21
C GLU A 20 -5.34 7.65 -7.56
N PRO A 21 -5.77 6.37 -7.55
CA PRO A 21 -6.09 5.66 -8.77
C PRO A 21 -7.47 6.09 -9.32
N ASP A 22 -7.63 6.01 -10.64
CA ASP A 22 -8.91 6.27 -11.30
C ASP A 22 -10.02 5.33 -10.78
N HIS A 23 -9.67 4.08 -10.46
CA HIS A 23 -10.57 3.02 -10.00
C HIS A 23 -10.16 2.46 -8.63
N ASN A 24 -11.08 1.78 -7.93
CA ASN A 24 -10.78 1.11 -6.67
C ASN A 24 -9.96 -0.16 -6.94
N VAL A 25 -8.63 -0.04 -6.87
CA VAL A 25 -7.69 -1.12 -7.20
C VAL A 25 -6.82 -1.56 -6.03
N ILE A 26 -6.90 -0.89 -4.87
CA ILE A 26 -5.97 -1.14 -3.75
C ILE A 26 -6.05 -2.57 -3.23
N ALA A 27 -7.24 -3.18 -3.22
CA ALA A 27 -7.43 -4.58 -2.84
C ALA A 27 -6.85 -5.56 -3.89
N LEU A 28 -6.89 -5.20 -5.17
CA LEU A 28 -6.37 -6.03 -6.27
C LEU A 28 -4.84 -6.06 -6.28
N ILE A 29 -4.19 -4.94 -5.95
CA ILE A 29 -2.73 -4.84 -5.93
C ILE A 29 -2.12 -5.28 -4.59
N ALA A 30 -2.89 -5.31 -3.51
CA ALA A 30 -2.39 -5.67 -2.19
C ALA A 30 -1.66 -7.04 -2.15
N PRO A 31 -2.16 -8.14 -2.74
CA PRO A 31 -1.46 -9.43 -2.74
C PRO A 31 -0.06 -9.38 -3.38
N HIS A 32 0.12 -8.55 -4.40
CA HIS A 32 1.44 -8.34 -5.02
C HIS A 32 2.43 -7.74 -4.02
N PHE A 33 2.01 -6.75 -3.24
CA PHE A 33 2.86 -6.12 -2.23
C PHE A 33 3.05 -7.00 -0.99
N VAL A 34 2.06 -7.81 -0.60
CA VAL A 34 2.23 -8.85 0.44
C VAL A 34 3.35 -9.81 0.06
N ALA A 35 3.34 -10.34 -1.17
CA ALA A 35 4.38 -11.25 -1.63
C ALA A 35 5.78 -10.60 -1.68
N ARG A 36 5.86 -9.32 -2.07
CA ARG A 36 7.12 -8.59 -2.25
C ARG A 36 7.70 -8.00 -0.95
N LEU A 37 6.84 -7.57 -0.02
CA LEU A 37 7.19 -6.88 1.23
C LEU A 37 6.79 -7.71 2.46
N LYS A 38 6.79 -9.04 2.35
CA LYS A 38 6.33 -9.97 3.39
C LYS A 38 6.92 -9.77 4.79
N CYS A 39 8.10 -9.14 4.89
CA CYS A 39 8.82 -8.90 6.16
C CYS A 39 8.54 -7.51 6.77
N GLU A 40 7.76 -6.66 6.11
CA GLU A 40 7.51 -5.28 6.51
C GLU A 40 6.00 -5.04 6.70
N ASN A 41 5.66 -4.26 7.71
CA ASN A 41 4.28 -3.77 7.86
C ASN A 41 4.08 -2.65 6.84
N PHE A 42 2.95 -2.67 6.13
CA PHE A 42 2.68 -1.62 5.15
C PHE A 42 1.22 -1.19 5.08
N ILE A 43 1.04 0.06 4.67
CA ILE A 43 -0.25 0.68 4.40
C ILE A 43 -0.24 1.21 2.97
N ILE A 44 -1.25 0.84 2.19
CA ILE A 44 -1.54 1.47 0.89
C ILE A 44 -2.86 2.23 1.05
N HIS A 45 -2.81 3.55 0.95
CA HIS A 45 -3.94 4.45 1.15
C HIS A 45 -4.38 5.06 -0.18
N ASP A 46 -5.61 4.75 -0.61
CA ASP A 46 -6.33 5.48 -1.66
C ASP A 46 -6.90 6.78 -1.07
N THR A 47 -6.21 7.89 -1.31
CA THR A 47 -6.56 9.20 -0.76
C THR A 47 -7.83 9.79 -1.37
N LYS A 48 -8.20 9.36 -2.58
CA LYS A 48 -9.41 9.85 -3.27
C LYS A 48 -10.68 9.22 -2.70
N ARG A 49 -10.58 8.00 -2.16
CA ARG A 49 -11.70 7.26 -1.58
C ARG A 49 -11.66 7.18 -0.05
N ASP A 50 -10.61 7.69 0.57
CA ASP A 50 -10.34 7.57 2.01
C ASP A 50 -10.41 6.11 2.49
N MET A 51 -9.77 5.22 1.70
CA MET A 51 -9.73 3.78 1.95
C MET A 51 -8.29 3.29 1.98
N ALA A 52 -7.96 2.38 2.89
CA ALA A 52 -6.63 1.82 2.98
C ALA A 52 -6.63 0.31 3.14
N VAL A 53 -5.58 -0.32 2.62
CA VAL A 53 -5.20 -1.69 2.97
C VAL A 53 -4.05 -1.61 3.95
N PHE A 54 -4.17 -2.33 5.06
CA PHE A 54 -3.09 -2.56 6.01
C PHE A 54 -2.68 -4.02 5.97
N TYR A 55 -1.38 -4.26 5.85
CA TYR A 55 -0.77 -5.58 6.00
C TYR A 55 0.07 -5.60 7.28
N ASN A 56 -0.28 -6.52 8.18
CA ASN A 56 0.55 -6.91 9.30
C ASN A 56 1.33 -8.17 8.91
N LYS A 57 2.63 -8.16 9.15
CA LYS A 57 3.52 -9.32 8.92
C LYS A 57 3.40 -10.42 9.97
N GLU A 58 2.71 -10.15 11.09
CA GLU A 58 2.44 -11.11 12.18
C GLU A 58 1.30 -12.07 11.86
#